data_AF-A0A929JNF6-F1
#
_entry.id   AF-A0A929JNF6-F1
#
_cell.length_a   1.000
_cell.length_b   1.000
_cell.length_c   1.000
_cell.angle_alpha   90.00
_cell.angle_beta   90.00
_cell.angle_gamma   90.00
#
_symmetry.space_group_name_H-M   'P 1'
#
loop_
_entity.id
_entity.type
_entity.pdbx_description
1 polymer ?
#
loop_
_entity_poly.entity_id
_entity_poly.type
_entity_poly.pdbx_seq_one_letter_code
_entity_poly.pdbx_strand_id
1 'polypeptide(L)'
;MDVTCTSCGAKLKIPDSKLPPPQVRMVSITCPKCKSKLKIDRTKPDAGLAPKKKPEIKPEKDLAPKKKEKIEEGGEDLVSKEKAEGAIVFDYEYDEDISPLEFYEEGTKLALILDGDAKHVKEITSALEELSYKTVVPASIKEAMGKVLFHHFDLIMLSDGFDGLSLAEGPVINYLNRLSMSVRRRIFLVLLSRKFKTMDLMKAFGMSANMLVNPDDISNLSLILKKGISDNEKFYKVFLDTLIETGKD
;
A
#
# COMPACT_ATOMS: atom_id res chain seq x y z
N MET A 1 -2.84 10.48 45.16
CA MET A 1 -2.61 11.73 44.37
C MET A 1 -3.84 12.63 44.46
N ASP A 2 -3.65 13.96 44.45
CA ASP A 2 -4.74 14.94 44.35
C ASP A 2 -4.92 15.31 42.87
N VAL A 3 -6.07 14.95 42.28
CA VAL A 3 -6.40 15.24 40.88
C VAL A 3 -7.64 16.12 40.81
N THR A 4 -7.56 17.23 40.09
CA THR A 4 -8.70 18.11 39.85
C THR A 4 -9.50 17.64 38.65
N CYS A 5 -10.81 17.50 38.83
CA CYS A 5 -11.71 17.16 37.72
C CYS A 5 -11.79 18.34 36.75
N THR A 6 -11.46 18.14 35.47
CA THR A 6 -11.53 19.17 34.43
C THR A 6 -12.96 19.63 34.13
N SER A 7 -13.97 18.81 34.44
CA SER A 7 -15.37 19.14 34.15
C SER A 7 -16.08 19.90 35.27
N CYS A 8 -15.70 19.71 36.54
CA CYS A 8 -16.40 20.34 37.67
C CYS A 8 -15.49 21.02 38.71
N GLY A 9 -14.17 21.01 38.51
CA GLY A 9 -13.20 21.66 39.39
C GLY A 9 -13.02 21.01 40.76
N ALA A 10 -13.70 19.90 41.06
CA ALA A 10 -13.59 19.23 42.34
C ALA A 10 -12.19 18.60 42.53
N LYS A 11 -11.55 18.88 43.67
CA LYS A 11 -10.30 18.23 44.11
C LYS A 11 -10.62 16.82 44.62
N LEU A 12 -10.11 15.78 43.95
CA LEU A 12 -10.33 14.38 44.31
C LEU A 12 -9.02 13.79 44.86
N LYS A 13 -9.08 13.28 46.08
CA LYS A 13 -7.97 12.56 46.73
C LYS A 13 -8.10 11.08 46.40
N ILE A 14 -7.34 10.59 45.43
CA ILE A 14 -7.40 9.20 44.96
C ILE A 14 -6.28 8.40 45.66
N PRO A 15 -6.59 7.42 46.54
CA PRO A 15 -5.61 6.53 47.14
C PRO A 15 -5.10 5.49 46.12
N ASP A 16 -3.80 5.19 46.16
CA ASP A 16 -3.10 4.34 45.17
C ASP A 16 -3.56 2.88 45.16
N SER A 17 -4.29 2.43 46.18
CA SER A 17 -4.82 1.06 46.33
C SER A 17 -5.98 0.69 45.39
N LYS A 18 -6.53 1.64 44.62
CA LYS A 18 -7.56 1.38 43.58
C LYS A 18 -7.06 1.59 42.15
N LEU A 19 -5.75 1.75 41.96
CA LEU A 19 -5.14 1.93 40.64
C LEU A 19 -4.49 0.61 40.18
N PRO A 20 -4.73 0.15 38.93
CA PRO A 20 -4.03 -1.00 38.39
C PRO A 20 -2.51 -0.74 38.28
N PRO A 21 -1.68 -1.80 38.21
CA PRO A 21 -0.21 -1.72 38.30
C PRO A 21 0.43 -0.73 37.30
N PRO A 22 1.66 -0.25 37.59
CA PRO A 22 2.28 0.96 37.00
C PRO A 22 2.62 0.90 35.50
N GLN A 23 2.15 -0.12 34.78
CA GLN A 23 2.42 -0.34 33.35
C GLN A 23 1.39 0.36 32.44
N VAL A 24 0.26 0.83 32.99
CA VAL A 24 -0.79 1.52 32.23
C VAL A 24 -0.57 3.03 32.27
N ARG A 25 -0.24 3.62 31.11
CA ARG A 25 0.10 5.05 30.94
C ARG A 25 -1.09 6.00 31.10
N MET A 26 -2.30 5.54 30.79
CA MET A 26 -3.53 6.36 30.84
C MET A 26 -4.65 5.62 31.57
N VAL A 27 -5.17 6.20 32.65
CA VAL A 27 -6.29 5.62 33.41
C VAL A 27 -7.52 6.49 33.23
N SER A 28 -8.63 5.88 32.77
CA SER A 28 -9.92 6.56 32.69
C SER A 28 -10.75 6.30 33.94
N ILE A 29 -10.97 7.31 34.78
CA ILE A 29 -11.77 7.21 36.01
C ILE A 29 -13.00 8.12 35.91
N THR A 30 -14.16 7.60 36.30
CA THR A 30 -15.40 8.39 36.33
C THR A 30 -15.46 9.25 37.58
N CYS A 31 -15.72 10.56 37.42
CA CYS A 31 -15.85 11.48 38.54
C CYS A 31 -17.17 11.22 39.31
N PRO A 32 -17.14 11.07 40.64
CA PRO A 32 -18.35 10.81 41.44
C PRO A 32 -19.31 12.01 41.54
N LYS A 33 -18.86 13.25 41.26
CA LYS A 33 -19.72 14.44 41.33
C LYS A 33 -20.48 14.75 40.03
N CYS A 34 -19.86 14.54 38.88
CA CYS A 34 -20.44 14.93 37.58
C CYS A 34 -20.56 13.77 36.59
N LYS A 35 -20.14 12.55 36.98
CA LYS A 35 -20.16 11.33 36.15
C LYS A 35 -19.36 11.42 34.84
N SER A 36 -18.56 12.47 34.62
CA SER A 36 -17.69 12.58 33.45
C SER A 36 -16.43 11.72 33.59
N LYS A 37 -15.94 11.17 32.47
CA LYS A 37 -14.73 10.34 32.41
C LYS A 37 -13.47 11.22 32.37
N LEU A 38 -12.58 11.04 33.35
CA LEU A 38 -11.28 11.74 33.45
C LEU A 38 -10.17 10.82 32.96
N LYS A 39 -9.33 11.29 32.03
CA LYS A 39 -8.12 10.58 31.58
C LYS A 39 -6.92 11.13 32.36
N ILE A 40 -6.27 10.29 33.16
CA ILE A 40 -5.11 10.65 33.99
C ILE A 40 -3.86 9.99 33.39
N ASP A 41 -2.88 10.79 33.00
CA ASP A 41 -1.55 10.35 32.57
C ASP A 41 -0.60 10.37 33.78
N ARG A 42 0.14 9.28 34.03
CA ARG A 42 1.04 9.16 35.20
C ARG A 42 2.49 9.56 34.90
N THR A 43 2.78 10.13 33.73
CA THR A 43 4.15 10.45 33.32
C THR A 43 4.55 11.91 33.63
N LYS A 44 5.04 12.13 34.86
CA LYS A 44 5.83 13.26 35.41
C LYS A 44 5.09 14.41 36.15
N PRO A 45 5.61 14.82 37.33
CA PRO A 45 5.19 16.00 38.09
C PRO A 45 5.66 17.31 37.43
N ASP A 46 4.96 18.40 37.75
CA ASP A 46 4.91 19.74 37.13
C ASP A 46 6.22 20.39 36.64
N ALA A 47 6.16 21.03 35.46
CA ALA A 47 6.40 22.47 35.23
C ALA A 47 6.37 22.80 33.71
N GLY A 48 5.66 23.86 33.34
CA GLY A 48 5.12 24.10 31.99
C GLY A 48 6.02 24.77 30.94
N LEU A 49 5.54 24.76 29.69
CA LEU A 49 5.26 25.96 28.87
C LEU A 49 4.48 25.58 27.59
N ALA A 50 3.72 26.56 27.09
CA ALA A 50 2.51 26.45 26.28
C ALA A 50 2.65 26.00 24.80
N PRO A 51 1.56 25.46 24.19
CA PRO A 51 1.51 24.97 22.81
C PRO A 51 1.08 26.02 21.77
N LYS A 52 1.66 25.96 20.56
CA LYS A 52 1.23 26.74 19.36
C LYS A 52 0.02 26.07 18.68
N LYS A 53 -0.99 26.89 18.39
CA LYS A 53 -2.29 26.58 17.78
C LYS A 53 -2.20 26.22 16.29
N LYS A 54 -2.98 25.22 15.85
CA LYS A 54 -3.58 25.13 14.50
C LYS A 54 -5.01 25.70 14.58
N PRO A 55 -5.48 26.52 13.62
CA PRO A 55 -6.87 26.96 13.57
C PRO A 55 -7.76 26.02 12.74
N GLU A 56 -8.91 25.68 13.30
CA GLU A 56 -10.09 25.11 12.64
C GLU A 56 -10.95 26.26 12.05
N ILE A 57 -11.59 26.03 10.90
CA ILE A 57 -12.68 26.87 10.38
C ILE A 57 -13.95 26.00 10.33
N LYS A 58 -15.05 26.52 10.89
CA LYS A 58 -16.39 25.92 10.92
C LYS A 58 -17.23 26.43 9.73
N PRO A 59 -18.28 25.68 9.31
CA PRO A 59 -19.05 25.93 8.10
C PRO A 59 -20.21 26.92 8.32
N GLU A 60 -20.57 27.68 7.29
CA GLU A 60 -21.72 28.58 7.25
C GLU A 60 -22.79 28.07 6.27
N LYS A 61 -24.06 28.27 6.64
CA LYS A 61 -25.27 27.82 5.96
C LYS A 61 -25.95 28.97 5.21
N ASP A 62 -26.90 28.56 4.36
CA ASP A 62 -28.07 29.28 3.85
C ASP A 62 -27.88 30.12 2.56
N LEU A 63 -28.52 29.70 1.47
CA LEU A 63 -29.83 30.21 1.04
C LEU A 63 -30.31 29.49 -0.25
N ALA A 64 -31.59 29.12 -0.27
CA ALA A 64 -32.28 28.39 -1.33
C ALA A 64 -33.01 29.34 -2.35
N PRO A 65 -33.86 28.89 -3.29
CA PRO A 65 -33.67 29.12 -4.74
C PRO A 65 -34.81 29.93 -5.41
N LYS A 66 -34.64 30.32 -6.69
CA LYS A 66 -35.75 30.76 -7.57
C LYS A 66 -35.61 30.22 -9.03
N LYS A 67 -36.54 29.29 -9.36
CA LYS A 67 -37.41 29.14 -10.57
C LYS A 67 -37.09 30.03 -11.81
N LYS A 68 -37.20 29.57 -13.08
CA LYS A 68 -38.31 28.84 -13.73
C LYS A 68 -37.99 28.46 -15.21
N GLU A 69 -38.64 27.39 -15.68
CA GLU A 69 -39.16 27.11 -17.05
C GLU A 69 -38.17 26.77 -18.20
N LYS A 70 -38.35 25.73 -19.03
CA LYS A 70 -39.52 24.91 -19.42
C LYS A 70 -39.14 23.46 -19.81
N ILE A 71 -40.14 22.59 -19.72
CA ILE A 71 -40.22 21.14 -19.98
C ILE A 71 -40.61 20.89 -21.46
N GLU A 72 -40.31 19.70 -21.98
CA GLU A 72 -41.19 18.77 -22.76
C GLU A 72 -40.29 17.68 -23.41
N GLU A 73 -40.57 16.36 -23.40
CA GLU A 73 -41.69 15.57 -22.88
C GLU A 73 -41.37 14.05 -23.02
N GLY A 74 -42.06 13.21 -22.22
CA GLY A 74 -42.14 11.74 -22.34
C GLY A 74 -41.19 10.98 -21.41
N GLY A 75 -41.59 10.52 -20.20
CA GLY A 75 -42.64 9.53 -19.89
C GLY A 75 -41.94 8.17 -19.68
N GLU A 76 -42.05 7.40 -18.58
CA GLU A 76 -43.16 7.18 -17.65
C GLU A 76 -42.63 6.61 -16.29
N ASP A 77 -43.21 7.12 -15.20
CA ASP A 77 -43.65 6.45 -13.95
C ASP A 77 -42.73 5.55 -13.08
N LEU A 78 -42.11 6.24 -12.12
CA LEU A 78 -42.01 5.98 -10.67
C LEU A 78 -42.73 4.75 -10.07
N VAL A 79 -41.97 3.87 -9.41
CA VAL A 79 -42.24 3.47 -8.01
C VAL A 79 -40.95 3.49 -7.21
N SER A 80 -40.96 4.33 -6.18
CA SER A 80 -39.92 4.58 -5.21
C SER A 80 -39.79 3.46 -4.17
N LYS A 81 -38.55 3.09 -3.84
CA LYS A 81 -38.16 2.87 -2.44
C LYS A 81 -36.68 3.14 -2.22
N GLU A 82 -36.44 3.98 -1.24
CA GLU A 82 -35.18 4.63 -0.89
C GLU A 82 -34.14 3.68 -0.26
N LYS A 83 -32.87 4.04 -0.52
CA LYS A 83 -31.68 3.97 0.35
C LYS A 83 -31.02 2.61 0.66
N ALA A 84 -29.85 2.42 0.03
CA ALA A 84 -28.61 2.09 0.74
C ALA A 84 -27.42 2.75 0.00
N GLU A 85 -26.94 3.88 0.53
CA GLU A 85 -25.74 4.57 0.07
C GLU A 85 -24.50 3.76 0.49
N GLY A 86 -23.57 3.51 -0.45
CA GLY A 86 -22.26 2.96 -0.13
C GLY A 86 -21.66 1.96 -1.12
N ALA A 87 -21.91 2.07 -2.41
CA ALA A 87 -21.11 1.40 -3.42
C ALA A 87 -20.34 2.45 -4.21
N ILE A 88 -19.01 2.49 -4.02
CA ILE A 88 -18.12 3.15 -4.95
C ILE A 88 -18.18 2.29 -6.21
N VAL A 89 -19.03 2.68 -7.15
CA VAL A 89 -19.03 2.11 -8.50
C VAL A 89 -17.77 2.66 -9.15
N PHE A 90 -16.71 1.84 -9.22
CA PHE A 90 -15.62 2.09 -10.14
C PHE A 90 -16.22 1.93 -11.53
N ASP A 91 -16.45 3.05 -12.20
CA ASP A 91 -16.78 3.08 -13.61
C ASP A 91 -15.57 2.52 -14.36
N TYR A 92 -15.63 1.24 -14.73
CA TYR A 92 -14.66 0.65 -15.63
C TYR A 92 -15.04 1.11 -17.03
N GLU A 93 -14.59 2.31 -17.39
CA GLU A 93 -14.53 2.70 -18.78
C GLU A 93 -13.60 1.69 -19.47
N TYR A 94 -14.20 0.81 -20.27
CA TYR A 94 -13.54 -0.30 -20.95
C TYR A 94 -12.78 0.30 -22.13
N ASP A 95 -11.56 0.77 -21.87
CA ASP A 95 -10.62 1.14 -22.91
C ASP A 95 -10.37 -0.11 -23.78
N GLU A 96 -10.97 -0.18 -24.98
CA GLU A 96 -10.90 -1.35 -25.89
C GLU A 96 -9.45 -1.77 -26.25
N ASP A 97 -8.48 -0.89 -26.03
CA ASP A 97 -7.06 -1.10 -26.32
C ASP A 97 -6.28 -1.80 -25.20
N ILE A 98 -6.82 -1.87 -23.97
CA ILE A 98 -6.17 -2.55 -22.84
C ILE A 98 -6.74 -3.97 -22.77
N SER A 99 -6.27 -4.88 -23.63
CA SER A 99 -6.61 -6.29 -23.50
C SER A 99 -5.80 -6.91 -22.35
N PRO A 100 -6.39 -7.15 -21.16
CA PRO A 100 -5.66 -7.64 -19.99
C PRO A 100 -5.47 -9.15 -20.01
N LEU A 101 -5.94 -9.83 -21.07
CA LEU A 101 -6.03 -11.28 -21.20
C LEU A 101 -5.15 -11.76 -22.35
N GLU A 102 -3.87 -11.39 -22.33
CA GLU A 102 -2.91 -11.91 -23.30
C GLU A 102 -2.54 -13.34 -22.90
N PHE A 103 -2.83 -14.32 -23.77
CA PHE A 103 -2.54 -15.71 -23.46
C PHE A 103 -1.04 -16.00 -23.64
N TYR A 104 -0.42 -16.57 -22.63
CA TYR A 104 0.97 -17.02 -22.65
C TYR A 104 1.03 -18.55 -22.59
N GLU A 105 2.03 -19.14 -23.25
CA GLU A 105 2.22 -20.59 -23.27
C GLU A 105 2.54 -21.13 -21.86
N GLU A 106 1.99 -22.29 -21.54
CA GLU A 106 2.17 -22.96 -20.26
C GLU A 106 3.65 -23.33 -20.04
N GLY A 107 4.25 -22.85 -18.95
CA GLY A 107 5.66 -23.08 -18.61
C GLY A 107 6.63 -21.96 -19.01
N THR A 108 6.15 -20.88 -19.64
CA THR A 108 6.98 -19.69 -19.90
C THR A 108 7.07 -18.80 -18.67
N LYS A 109 8.30 -18.38 -18.30
CA LYS A 109 8.50 -17.45 -17.18
C LYS A 109 8.19 -16.02 -17.64
N LEU A 110 7.31 -15.33 -16.93
CA LEU A 110 6.90 -13.97 -17.30
C LEU A 110 7.64 -12.91 -16.46
N ALA A 111 8.08 -11.85 -17.12
CA ALA A 111 8.70 -10.70 -16.49
C ALA A 111 7.95 -9.40 -16.83
N LEU A 112 7.56 -8.63 -15.82
CA LEU A 112 6.96 -7.31 -16.00
C LEU A 112 8.03 -6.22 -15.79
N ILE A 113 8.14 -5.28 -16.74
CA ILE A 113 9.10 -4.16 -16.65
C ILE A 113 8.32 -2.85 -16.58
N LEU A 114 8.46 -2.12 -15.49
CA LEU A 114 7.89 -0.80 -15.26
C LEU A 114 9.03 0.22 -15.23
N ASP A 115 9.39 0.73 -16.40
CA ASP A 115 10.42 1.76 -16.53
C ASP A 115 10.03 2.82 -17.56
N GLY A 116 10.33 4.09 -17.25
CA GLY A 116 10.03 5.23 -18.11
C GLY A 116 11.12 5.49 -19.17
N ASP A 117 12.33 5.00 -18.93
CA ASP A 117 13.46 5.20 -19.84
C ASP A 117 13.52 4.09 -20.90
N ALA A 118 13.17 4.43 -22.15
CA ALA A 118 13.16 3.47 -23.27
C ALA A 118 14.53 2.80 -23.56
N LYS A 119 15.63 3.41 -23.14
CA LYS A 119 16.97 2.80 -23.24
C LYS A 119 17.15 1.66 -22.24
N HIS A 120 16.80 1.91 -20.97
CA HIS A 120 16.87 0.88 -19.93
C HIS A 120 15.95 -0.27 -20.25
N VAL A 121 14.72 0.00 -20.71
CA VAL A 121 13.77 -1.06 -21.12
C VAL A 121 14.40 -2.00 -22.14
N LYS A 122 15.09 -1.48 -23.16
CA LYS A 122 15.75 -2.33 -24.18
C LYS A 122 16.86 -3.20 -23.58
N GLU A 123 17.73 -2.62 -22.77
CA GLU A 123 18.82 -3.36 -22.12
C GLU A 123 18.30 -4.43 -21.17
N ILE A 124 17.26 -4.10 -20.39
CA ILE A 124 16.58 -5.03 -19.48
C ILE A 124 15.90 -6.16 -20.27
N THR A 125 15.21 -5.84 -21.38
CA THR A 125 14.58 -6.84 -22.23
C THR A 125 15.60 -7.83 -22.78
N SER A 126 16.71 -7.34 -23.35
CA SER A 126 17.77 -8.23 -23.84
C SER A 126 18.36 -9.12 -22.72
N ALA A 127 18.59 -8.57 -21.53
CA ALA A 127 19.08 -9.33 -20.39
C ALA A 127 18.08 -10.41 -19.90
N LEU A 128 16.78 -10.14 -19.97
CA LEU A 128 15.73 -11.09 -19.56
C LEU A 128 15.48 -12.18 -20.60
N GLU A 129 15.62 -11.86 -21.90
CA GLU A 129 15.58 -12.84 -22.98
C GLU A 129 16.72 -13.85 -22.87
N GLU A 130 17.93 -13.41 -22.50
CA GLU A 130 19.06 -14.30 -22.18
C GLU A 130 18.77 -15.26 -21.01
N LEU A 131 17.84 -14.87 -20.12
CA LEU A 131 17.38 -15.66 -18.98
C LEU A 131 16.12 -16.47 -19.27
N SER A 132 15.67 -16.50 -20.52
CA SER A 132 14.45 -17.20 -20.97
C SER A 132 13.15 -16.69 -20.32
N TYR A 133 13.10 -15.39 -19.99
CA TYR A 133 11.86 -14.73 -19.57
C TYR A 133 11.19 -14.04 -20.76
N LYS A 134 9.87 -14.14 -20.85
CA LYS A 134 9.08 -13.32 -21.76
C LYS A 134 8.75 -11.99 -21.07
N THR A 135 9.19 -10.89 -21.68
CA THR A 135 9.03 -9.56 -21.08
C THR A 135 7.75 -8.88 -21.53
N VAL A 136 7.07 -8.23 -20.58
CA VAL A 136 5.88 -7.43 -20.82
C VAL A 136 6.13 -6.02 -20.32
N VAL A 137 5.93 -5.03 -21.20
CA VAL A 137 6.15 -3.61 -20.89
C VAL A 137 4.82 -2.87 -21.04
N PRO A 138 4.15 -2.51 -19.94
CA PRO A 138 2.94 -1.69 -19.99
C PRO A 138 3.30 -0.20 -20.16
N ALA A 139 2.39 0.57 -20.76
CA ALA A 139 2.55 2.00 -20.99
C ALA A 139 2.19 2.85 -19.75
N SER A 140 1.29 2.35 -18.89
CA SER A 140 0.83 3.05 -17.68
C SER A 140 0.71 2.11 -16.49
N ILE A 141 0.70 2.68 -15.28
CA ILE A 141 0.41 1.95 -14.05
C ILE A 141 -0.97 1.27 -14.08
N LYS A 142 -1.99 1.89 -14.70
CA LYS A 142 -3.33 1.29 -14.83
C LYS A 142 -3.26 -0.04 -15.60
N GLU A 143 -2.54 -0.04 -16.71
CA GLU A 143 -2.30 -1.24 -17.52
C GLU A 143 -1.45 -2.27 -16.76
N ALA A 144 -0.38 -1.83 -16.08
CA ALA A 144 0.46 -2.70 -15.26
C ALA A 144 -0.35 -3.43 -14.19
N MET A 145 -1.22 -2.72 -13.48
CA MET A 145 -2.11 -3.29 -12.47
C MET A 145 -3.09 -4.30 -13.08
N GLY A 146 -3.65 -4.01 -14.26
CA GLY A 146 -4.47 -4.96 -15.00
C GLY A 146 -3.71 -6.26 -15.25
N LYS A 147 -2.51 -6.17 -15.82
CA LYS A 147 -1.71 -7.36 -16.15
C LYS A 147 -1.30 -8.15 -14.90
N VAL A 148 -0.89 -7.49 -13.82
CA VAL A 148 -0.51 -8.15 -12.55
C VAL A 148 -1.70 -8.87 -11.90
N LEU A 149 -2.93 -8.39 -12.15
CA LEU A 149 -4.13 -9.02 -11.60
C LEU A 149 -4.52 -10.30 -12.35
N PHE A 150 -4.30 -10.37 -13.67
CA PHE A 150 -4.71 -11.49 -14.52
C PHE A 150 -3.59 -12.49 -14.83
N HIS A 151 -2.32 -12.09 -14.71
CA HIS A 151 -1.17 -12.94 -15.02
C HIS A 151 -0.24 -13.12 -13.81
N HIS A 152 0.34 -14.31 -13.73
CA HIS A 152 1.38 -14.60 -12.74
C HIS A 152 2.74 -14.21 -13.32
N PHE A 153 3.41 -13.26 -12.67
CA PHE A 153 4.77 -12.86 -13.04
C PHE A 153 5.77 -13.46 -12.06
N ASP A 154 6.74 -14.21 -12.57
CA ASP A 154 7.86 -14.73 -11.79
C ASP A 154 8.83 -13.60 -11.41
N LEU A 155 8.91 -12.55 -12.25
CA LEU A 155 9.80 -11.42 -12.05
C LEU A 155 9.10 -10.09 -12.34
N ILE A 156 9.27 -9.12 -11.46
CA ILE A 156 8.72 -7.77 -11.64
C ILE A 156 9.85 -6.77 -11.39
N MET A 157 10.09 -5.87 -12.35
CA MET A 157 11.04 -4.78 -12.25
C MET A 157 10.30 -3.45 -12.18
N LEU A 158 10.58 -2.64 -11.17
CA LEU A 158 9.95 -1.33 -10.98
C LEU A 158 11.02 -0.24 -10.82
N SER A 159 10.97 0.80 -11.66
CA SER A 159 11.85 1.96 -11.54
C SER A 159 11.28 3.11 -10.73
N ASP A 160 12.17 3.85 -10.07
CA ASP A 160 11.83 5.05 -9.31
C ASP A 160 11.42 6.17 -10.25
N GLY A 161 10.19 6.67 -10.10
CA GLY A 161 9.64 7.73 -10.94
C GLY A 161 8.80 7.23 -12.12
N PHE A 162 8.54 5.93 -12.26
CA PHE A 162 7.61 5.43 -13.27
C PHE A 162 6.22 6.05 -13.07
N ASP A 163 5.67 6.64 -14.14
CA ASP A 163 4.39 7.38 -14.12
C ASP A 163 4.35 8.52 -13.06
N GLY A 164 5.52 9.09 -12.73
CA GLY A 164 5.66 10.18 -11.76
C GLY A 164 5.56 9.77 -10.29
N LEU A 165 5.46 8.48 -9.97
CA LEU A 165 5.33 7.98 -8.61
C LEU A 165 6.66 7.51 -8.01
N SER A 166 6.78 7.66 -6.68
CA SER A 166 7.94 7.14 -5.95
C SER A 166 7.80 5.63 -5.69
N LEU A 167 8.93 4.92 -5.61
CA LEU A 167 8.94 3.48 -5.35
C LEU A 167 8.17 3.05 -4.09
N ALA A 168 8.20 3.85 -3.03
CA ALA A 168 7.63 3.47 -1.73
C ALA A 168 6.10 3.61 -1.69
N GLU A 169 5.55 4.50 -2.51
CA GLU A 169 4.12 4.84 -2.52
C GLU A 169 3.40 4.28 -3.76
N GLY A 170 4.13 3.59 -4.64
CA GLY A 170 3.58 3.02 -5.86
C GLY A 170 2.44 2.02 -5.60
N PRO A 171 1.34 2.08 -6.37
CA PRO A 171 0.20 1.17 -6.19
C PRO A 171 0.60 -0.30 -6.46
N VAL A 172 1.52 -0.55 -7.39
CA VAL A 172 2.06 -1.89 -7.68
C VAL A 172 2.75 -2.48 -6.45
N ILE A 173 3.63 -1.73 -5.77
CA ILE A 173 4.33 -2.26 -4.59
C ILE A 173 3.39 -2.49 -3.41
N ASN A 174 2.40 -1.61 -3.21
CA ASN A 174 1.41 -1.74 -2.16
C ASN A 174 0.50 -2.96 -2.42
N TYR A 175 0.13 -3.22 -3.67
CA TYR A 175 -0.57 -4.44 -4.06
C TYR A 175 0.27 -5.69 -3.76
N LEU A 176 1.52 -5.74 -4.23
CA LEU A 176 2.40 -6.88 -4.00
C LEU A 176 2.62 -7.16 -2.50
N ASN A 177 2.73 -6.11 -1.68
CA ASN A 177 2.91 -6.24 -0.23
C ASN A 177 1.66 -6.76 0.51
N ARG A 178 0.49 -6.71 -0.13
CA ARG A 178 -0.78 -7.24 0.43
C ARG A 178 -1.10 -8.64 -0.07
N LEU A 179 -0.37 -9.16 -1.05
CA LEU A 179 -0.54 -10.53 -1.51
C LEU A 179 -0.28 -11.51 -0.37
N SER A 180 -0.96 -12.65 -0.42
CA SER A 180 -0.69 -13.73 0.52
C SER A 180 0.75 -14.22 0.36
N MET A 181 1.35 -14.70 1.45
CA MET A 181 2.73 -15.18 1.42
C MET A 181 2.95 -16.30 0.39
N SER A 182 1.94 -17.12 0.10
CA SER A 182 2.02 -18.17 -0.92
C SER A 182 2.27 -17.61 -2.32
N VAL A 183 1.62 -16.50 -2.67
CA VAL A 183 1.81 -15.84 -3.97
C VAL A 183 3.07 -14.98 -3.95
N ARG A 184 3.26 -14.16 -2.90
CA ARG A 184 4.40 -13.23 -2.81
C ARG A 184 5.76 -13.94 -2.89
N ARG A 185 5.88 -15.17 -2.36
CA ARG A 185 7.12 -15.97 -2.41
C ARG A 185 7.47 -16.51 -3.80
N ARG A 186 6.51 -16.60 -4.71
CA ARG A 186 6.73 -17.01 -6.11
C ARG A 186 7.18 -15.85 -7.01
N ILE A 187 7.09 -14.61 -6.51
CA ILE A 187 7.44 -13.38 -7.27
C ILE A 187 8.81 -12.86 -6.84
N PHE A 188 9.70 -12.66 -7.80
CA PHE A 188 10.99 -12.00 -7.62
C PHE A 188 10.89 -10.50 -7.98
N LEU A 189 10.77 -9.64 -6.96
CA LEU A 189 10.63 -8.19 -7.13
C LEU A 189 12.01 -7.51 -7.12
N VAL A 190 12.32 -6.79 -8.19
CA VAL A 190 13.51 -5.96 -8.34
C VAL A 190 13.11 -4.50 -8.42
N LEU A 191 13.75 -3.66 -7.62
CA LEU A 191 13.56 -2.22 -7.66
C LEU A 191 14.76 -1.55 -8.32
N LEU A 192 14.51 -0.58 -9.19
CA LEU A 192 15.52 0.24 -9.84
C LEU A 192 15.51 1.63 -9.21
N SER A 193 16.60 2.03 -8.56
CA SER A 193 16.71 3.38 -7.98
C SER A 193 18.14 3.87 -7.95
N ARG A 194 18.34 5.13 -8.32
CA ARG A 194 19.64 5.82 -8.19
C ARG A 194 19.98 6.19 -6.74
N LYS A 195 18.99 6.17 -5.83
CA LYS A 195 19.17 6.53 -4.41
C LYS A 195 19.93 5.48 -3.62
N PHE A 196 20.04 4.28 -4.16
CA PHE A 196 20.52 3.12 -3.44
C PHE A 196 21.56 2.36 -4.26
N LYS A 197 22.46 1.68 -3.56
CA LYS A 197 23.49 0.87 -4.19
C LYS A 197 22.89 -0.44 -4.65
N THR A 198 23.37 -0.94 -5.79
CA THR A 198 23.08 -2.29 -6.28
C THR A 198 23.43 -3.34 -5.22
N MET A 199 22.54 -4.32 -5.03
CA MET A 199 22.67 -5.40 -4.04
C MET A 199 22.66 -4.95 -2.56
N ASP A 200 22.03 -3.82 -2.24
CA ASP A 200 21.72 -3.47 -0.84
C ASP A 200 20.52 -4.29 -0.33
N LEU A 201 20.83 -5.49 0.19
CA LEU A 201 19.82 -6.45 0.67
C LEU A 201 19.01 -5.94 1.86
N MET A 202 19.62 -5.13 2.74
CA MET A 202 18.93 -4.62 3.93
C MET A 202 17.86 -3.59 3.55
N LYS A 203 18.16 -2.70 2.61
CA LYS A 203 17.17 -1.76 2.10
C LYS A 203 16.12 -2.43 1.24
N ALA A 204 16.51 -3.38 0.38
CA ALA A 204 15.57 -4.17 -0.40
C ALA A 204 14.55 -4.88 0.52
N PHE A 205 15.04 -5.54 1.57
CA PHE A 205 14.18 -6.19 2.57
C PHE A 205 13.24 -5.21 3.27
N GLY A 206 13.71 -4.03 3.66
CA GLY A 206 12.87 -2.99 4.27
C GLY A 206 11.75 -2.47 3.36
N MET A 207 11.92 -2.59 2.04
CA MET A 207 10.91 -2.24 1.03
C MET A 207 10.11 -3.46 0.55
N SER A 208 10.26 -4.62 1.20
CA SER A 208 9.65 -5.88 0.80
C SER A 208 9.99 -6.27 -0.65
N ALA A 209 11.19 -5.93 -1.13
CA ALA A 209 11.73 -6.32 -2.43
C ALA A 209 12.82 -7.39 -2.28
N ASN A 210 13.02 -8.19 -3.33
CA ASN A 210 14.03 -9.23 -3.34
C ASN A 210 15.42 -8.62 -3.65
N MET A 211 15.47 -7.62 -4.52
CA MET A 211 16.72 -6.98 -4.92
C MET A 211 16.51 -5.51 -5.30
N LEU A 212 17.59 -4.75 -5.18
CA LEU A 212 17.68 -3.34 -5.53
C LEU A 212 18.87 -3.15 -6.47
N VAL A 213 18.64 -2.47 -7.59
CA VAL A 213 19.62 -2.27 -8.65
C VAL A 213 19.71 -0.78 -8.97
N ASN A 214 20.93 -0.25 -9.07
CA ASN A 214 21.15 1.09 -9.57
C ASN A 214 21.10 1.06 -11.11
N PRO A 215 20.35 1.97 -11.77
CA PRO A 215 20.35 2.09 -13.23
C PRO A 215 21.74 2.16 -13.88
N ASP A 216 22.74 2.69 -13.18
CA ASP A 216 24.11 2.79 -13.71
C ASP A 216 24.78 1.40 -13.92
N ASP A 217 24.28 0.35 -13.23
CA ASP A 217 24.81 -1.02 -13.31
C ASP A 217 23.99 -1.93 -14.26
N ILE A 218 23.05 -1.38 -15.05
CA ILE A 218 22.18 -2.17 -15.95
C ILE A 218 23.00 -2.96 -16.99
N SER A 219 24.17 -2.49 -17.40
CA SER A 219 25.04 -3.23 -18.33
C SER A 219 25.45 -4.62 -17.82
N ASN A 220 25.47 -4.84 -16.50
CA ASN A 220 25.80 -6.12 -15.87
C ASN A 220 24.56 -6.86 -15.33
N LEU A 221 23.36 -6.46 -15.73
CA LEU A 221 22.10 -6.92 -15.16
C LEU A 221 21.91 -8.44 -15.27
N SER A 222 22.28 -9.07 -16.39
CA SER A 222 22.17 -10.53 -16.56
C SER A 222 22.91 -11.31 -15.46
N LEU A 223 24.11 -10.88 -15.08
CA LEU A 223 24.91 -11.52 -14.03
C LEU A 223 24.31 -11.27 -12.63
N ILE A 224 23.86 -10.03 -12.38
CA ILE A 224 23.26 -9.64 -11.11
C ILE A 224 21.95 -10.40 -10.88
N LEU A 225 21.09 -10.50 -11.90
CA LEU A 225 19.84 -11.25 -11.87
C LEU A 225 20.09 -12.75 -11.68
N LYS A 226 21.02 -13.36 -12.42
CA LYS A 226 21.37 -14.79 -12.23
C LYS A 226 21.74 -15.10 -10.78
N LYS A 227 22.56 -14.24 -10.18
CA LYS A 227 22.96 -14.39 -8.77
C LYS A 227 21.76 -14.21 -7.84
N GLY A 228 21.01 -13.13 -7.98
CA GLY A 228 19.86 -12.82 -7.11
C GLY A 228 18.75 -13.87 -7.18
N ILE A 229 18.41 -14.35 -8.37
CA ILE A 229 17.42 -15.39 -8.59
C ILE A 229 17.91 -16.72 -8.00
N SER A 230 19.16 -17.11 -8.29
CA SER A 230 19.73 -18.36 -7.75
C SER A 230 19.77 -18.37 -6.22
N ASP A 231 20.11 -17.24 -5.59
CA ASP A 231 20.13 -17.12 -4.13
C ASP A 231 18.71 -17.23 -3.54
N ASN A 232 17.71 -16.67 -4.23
CA ASN A 232 16.31 -16.76 -3.81
C ASN A 232 15.72 -18.18 -3.96
N GLU A 233 16.00 -18.84 -5.08
CA GLU A 233 15.61 -20.24 -5.32
C GLU A 233 16.23 -21.15 -4.26
N LYS A 234 17.53 -20.97 -3.93
CA LYS A 234 18.18 -21.74 -2.86
C LYS A 234 17.55 -21.47 -1.49
N PHE A 235 17.19 -20.22 -1.21
CA PHE A 235 16.57 -19.84 0.05
C PHE A 235 15.21 -20.50 0.25
N TYR A 236 14.38 -20.58 -0.81
CA TYR A 236 13.05 -21.18 -0.74
C TYR A 236 13.00 -22.65 -1.12
N LYS A 237 14.10 -23.25 -1.60
CA LYS A 237 14.15 -24.64 -2.07
C LYS A 237 13.50 -25.62 -1.09
N VAL A 238 13.96 -25.64 0.17
CA VAL A 238 13.44 -26.55 1.19
C VAL A 238 11.94 -26.33 1.42
N PHE A 239 11.50 -25.08 1.43
CA PHE A 239 10.09 -24.75 1.62
C PHE A 239 9.24 -25.24 0.45
N LEU A 240 9.67 -25.00 -0.79
CA LEU A 240 8.96 -25.44 -1.99
C LEU A 240 8.94 -26.97 -2.11
N ASP A 241 10.07 -27.63 -1.87
CA ASP A 241 10.17 -29.09 -1.87
C ASP A 241 9.17 -29.70 -0.87
N THR A 242 9.07 -29.15 0.35
CA THR A 242 8.09 -29.62 1.34
C THR A 242 6.63 -29.36 0.95
N LEU A 243 6.34 -28.29 0.21
CA LEU A 243 4.98 -28.03 -0.30
C LEU A 243 4.58 -29.06 -1.37
N ILE A 244 5.52 -29.40 -2.25
CA ILE A 244 5.34 -30.43 -3.28
C ILE A 244 5.12 -31.80 -2.62
N GLU A 245 5.96 -32.17 -1.65
CA GLU A 245 5.84 -33.44 -0.91
C GLU A 245 4.51 -33.57 -0.16
N THR A 246 3.98 -32.46 0.36
CA THR A 246 2.70 -32.45 1.09
C THR A 246 1.48 -32.26 0.19
N GLY A 247 1.67 -32.11 -1.13
CA GLY A 247 0.61 -31.98 -2.12
C GLY A 247 -0.19 -30.67 -2.02
N LYS A 248 0.45 -29.59 -1.57
CA LYS A 248 -0.19 -28.27 -1.36
C LYS A 248 0.23 -27.21 -2.40
N ASP A 249 0.78 -27.65 -3.53
CA ASP A 249 1.32 -26.76 -4.56
C ASP A 249 0.27 -26.27 -5.57
#